data_AF-A0A9D7X730-F1
#
_entry.id   AF-A0A9D7X730-F1
#
_cell.length_a   1.000
_cell.length_b   1.000
_cell.length_c   1.000
_cell.angle_alpha   90.00
_cell.angle_beta   90.00
_cell.angle_gamma   90.00
#
_symmetry.space_group_name_H-M   'P 1'
#
loop_
_entity.id
_entity.type
_entity.pdbx_description
1 polymer ?
#
loop_
_entity_poly.entity_id
_entity_poly.type
_entity_poly.pdbx_seq_one_letter_code
_entity_poly.pdbx_strand_id
1 'polypeptide(L)'
;MKSHVILITAFAAVLLMGSNGCYYDNEETLYPNSFCDTALVTWTNDIQPLINTRCAIAGCHANGSVSPNLTGYTAVKAQADNGRIRSRAIDGIPSIMPASGKLPACDIANLDAWLRAGAPNN
;
A
#
# COMPACT_ATOMS: atom_id res chain seq x y z
N MET A 1 28.04 -18.96 -49.81
CA MET A 1 27.66 -17.54 -49.61
C MET A 1 26.27 -17.33 -49.01
N LYS A 2 25.26 -18.20 -49.23
CA LYS A 2 23.90 -18.01 -48.69
C LYS A 2 23.70 -18.49 -47.24
N SER A 3 24.51 -19.44 -46.77
CA SER A 3 24.37 -20.04 -45.43
C SER A 3 24.95 -19.19 -44.28
N HIS A 4 25.96 -18.35 -44.55
CA HIS A 4 26.51 -17.41 -43.55
C HIS A 4 25.60 -16.19 -43.33
N VAL A 5 24.80 -15.81 -44.34
CA VAL A 5 23.84 -14.70 -44.23
C VAL A 5 22.71 -15.08 -43.25
N ILE A 6 22.28 -16.35 -43.25
CA ILE A 6 21.22 -16.86 -42.37
C ILE A 6 21.67 -16.88 -40.89
N LEU A 7 22.95 -17.21 -40.62
CA LEU A 7 23.53 -17.20 -39.27
C LEU A 7 23.70 -15.78 -38.71
N ILE A 8 24.02 -14.79 -39.56
CA ILE A 8 24.17 -13.39 -39.16
C ILE A 8 22.79 -12.76 -38.86
N THR A 9 21.74 -13.14 -39.60
CA THR A 9 20.38 -12.69 -39.33
C THR A 9 19.76 -13.30 -38.06
N ALA A 10 20.22 -14.48 -37.63
CA ALA A 10 19.75 -15.11 -36.39
C ALA A 10 20.36 -14.48 -35.12
N PHE A 11 21.54 -13.87 -35.22
CA PHE A 11 22.19 -13.19 -34.09
C PHE A 11 21.70 -11.75 -33.90
N ALA A 12 21.15 -11.12 -34.94
CA ALA A 12 20.64 -9.75 -34.90
C ALA A 12 19.22 -9.62 -34.30
N ALA A 13 18.50 -10.73 -34.09
CA ALA A 13 17.12 -10.71 -33.60
C ALA A 13 16.98 -10.88 -32.07
N VAL A 14 18.07 -11.18 -31.34
CA VAL A 14 18.05 -11.47 -29.89
C VAL A 14 18.79 -10.38 -29.10
N LEU A 15 18.60 -9.12 -29.49
CA LEU A 15 19.17 -7.98 -28.74
C LEU A 15 18.22 -6.77 -28.68
N LEU A 16 16.91 -7.02 -28.66
CA LEU A 16 15.85 -6.00 -28.57
C LEU A 16 14.90 -6.22 -27.39
N MET A 17 15.34 -6.94 -26.36
CA MET A 17 14.54 -7.20 -25.15
C MET A 17 15.39 -6.85 -23.93
N GLY A 18 15.54 -5.56 -23.63
CA GLY A 18 16.47 -5.15 -22.57
C GLY A 18 16.41 -3.69 -22.16
N SER A 19 15.23 -3.16 -21.89
CA SER A 19 15.09 -1.97 -21.03
C SER A 19 13.66 -1.84 -20.52
N ASN A 20 13.26 -2.77 -19.65
CA ASN A 20 12.33 -2.37 -18.59
C ASN A 20 13.10 -1.39 -17.70
N GLY A 21 13.08 -0.12 -18.08
CA GLY A 21 13.60 0.95 -17.24
C GLY A 21 12.84 0.88 -15.92
N CYS A 22 13.57 0.70 -14.82
CA CYS A 22 13.02 0.99 -13.51
C CYS A 22 12.77 2.51 -13.50
N TYR A 23 11.52 2.90 -13.75
CA TYR A 23 11.11 4.27 -13.53
C TYR A 23 11.16 4.50 -12.02
N TYR A 24 12.02 5.42 -11.61
CA TYR A 24 12.04 5.87 -10.22
C TYR A 24 10.92 6.88 -10.08
N ASP A 25 9.78 6.44 -9.55
CA ASP A 25 8.72 7.35 -9.14
C ASP A 25 9.27 8.27 -8.04
N ASN A 26 9.22 9.58 -8.27
CA ASN A 26 9.54 10.56 -7.25
C ASN A 26 8.36 10.66 -6.27
N GLU A 27 8.60 10.28 -5.01
CA GLU A 27 7.58 10.30 -3.94
C GLU A 27 6.86 11.64 -3.82
N GLU A 28 7.57 12.76 -4.04
CA GLU A 28 7.01 14.12 -4.00
C GLU A 28 5.99 14.40 -5.13
N THR A 29 6.07 13.65 -6.23
CA THR A 29 5.19 13.79 -7.39
C THR A 29 3.99 12.86 -7.32
N LEU A 30 4.17 11.65 -6.77
CA LEU A 30 3.08 10.73 -6.47
C LEU A 30 2.23 11.22 -5.29
N TYR A 31 2.88 11.84 -4.31
CA TYR A 31 2.28 12.32 -3.08
C TYR A 31 2.68 13.78 -2.87
N PRO A 32 2.11 14.72 -3.66
CA PRO A 32 2.38 16.14 -3.48
C PRO A 32 2.13 16.47 -2.01
N ASN A 33 3.13 17.10 -1.39
CA ASN A 33 3.21 17.40 0.03
C ASN A 33 2.00 18.26 0.41
N SER A 34 0.92 17.58 0.73
CA SER A 34 -0.35 18.13 1.15
C SER A 34 -0.23 18.26 2.65
N PHE A 35 -0.46 19.45 3.16
CA PHE A 35 -0.60 19.65 4.58
C PHE A 35 -1.73 18.71 5.08
N CYS A 36 -1.37 17.64 5.77
CA CYS A 36 -2.32 16.68 6.32
C CYS A 36 -2.76 17.19 7.70
N ASP A 37 -4.01 17.60 7.83
CA ASP A 37 -4.55 17.99 9.13
C ASP A 37 -4.78 16.74 9.99
N THR A 38 -3.95 16.58 11.01
CA THR A 38 -4.03 15.47 11.97
C THR A 38 -4.67 15.89 13.30
N ALA A 39 -5.15 17.13 13.41
CA ALA A 39 -5.67 17.66 14.67
C ALA A 39 -7.03 17.08 15.07
N LEU A 40 -7.87 16.71 14.09
CA LEU A 40 -9.24 16.25 14.30
C LEU A 40 -9.57 14.97 13.52
N VAL A 41 -8.67 13.99 13.57
CA VAL A 41 -8.89 12.69 12.91
C VAL A 41 -10.02 11.93 13.60
N THR A 42 -10.98 11.47 12.79
CA THR A 42 -12.16 10.70 13.21
C THR A 42 -12.18 9.33 12.56
N TRP A 43 -12.84 8.37 13.22
CA TRP A 43 -13.10 7.08 12.59
C TRP A 43 -13.93 7.26 11.32
N THR A 44 -15.04 8.00 11.42
CA THR A 44 -16.05 8.04 10.35
C THR A 44 -15.55 8.75 9.08
N ASN A 45 -14.86 9.88 9.22
CA ASN A 45 -14.48 10.70 8.06
C ASN A 45 -13.10 10.35 7.49
N ASP A 46 -12.18 9.86 8.32
CA ASP A 46 -10.77 9.74 7.91
C ASP A 46 -10.33 8.27 7.84
N ILE A 47 -10.55 7.51 8.92
CA ILE A 47 -9.99 6.17 9.05
C ILE A 47 -10.84 5.11 8.37
N GLN A 48 -12.16 5.17 8.49
CA GLN A 48 -13.05 4.19 7.84
C GLN A 48 -12.90 4.23 6.31
N PRO A 49 -12.87 5.40 5.64
CA PRO A 49 -12.59 5.45 4.21
C PRO A 49 -11.20 4.90 3.86
N LEU A 50 -10.18 5.23 4.66
CA LEU A 50 -8.82 4.70 4.47
C LEU A 50 -8.79 3.17 4.55
N ILE A 51 -9.39 2.59 5.58
CA ILE A 51 -9.46 1.13 5.76
C ILE A 51 -10.21 0.49 4.59
N ASN A 52 -11.36 1.05 4.20
CA ASN A 52 -12.16 0.48 3.12
C ASN A 52 -11.47 0.55 1.75
N THR A 53 -10.66 1.58 1.51
CA THR A 53 -9.99 1.80 0.22
C THR A 53 -8.63 1.12 0.12
N ARG A 54 -7.93 0.89 1.24
CA ARG A 54 -6.55 0.36 1.25
C ARG A 54 -6.40 -1.00 1.90
N CYS A 55 -7.28 -1.38 2.81
CA CYS A 55 -7.10 -2.58 3.64
C CYS A 55 -8.21 -3.61 3.42
N ALA A 56 -9.48 -3.23 3.67
CA ALA A 56 -10.66 -4.07 3.58
C ALA A 56 -11.16 -4.25 2.14
N ILE A 57 -10.24 -4.57 1.24
CA ILE A 57 -10.49 -4.81 -0.19
C ILE A 57 -10.79 -6.30 -0.40
N ALA A 58 -11.69 -6.60 -1.33
CA ALA A 58 -11.99 -7.97 -1.73
C ALA A 58 -10.71 -8.74 -2.11
N GLY A 59 -10.56 -9.95 -1.58
CA GLY A 59 -9.37 -10.79 -1.77
C GLY A 59 -8.20 -10.48 -0.81
N CYS A 60 -8.24 -9.35 -0.09
CA CYS A 60 -7.27 -9.02 0.97
C CYS A 60 -7.96 -9.12 2.34
N HIS A 61 -8.37 -8.03 2.98
CA HIS A 61 -8.94 -8.05 4.34
C HIS A 61 -10.44 -7.74 4.42
N ALA A 62 -11.19 -7.93 3.34
CA ALA A 62 -12.64 -7.87 3.37
C ALA A 62 -13.26 -9.12 4.06
N ASN A 63 -14.57 -9.06 4.33
CA ASN A 63 -15.31 -10.19 4.87
C ASN A 63 -15.19 -11.42 3.93
N GLY A 64 -14.87 -12.58 4.48
CA GLY A 64 -14.65 -13.81 3.71
C GLY A 64 -13.37 -13.84 2.86
N SER A 65 -12.50 -12.84 2.98
CA SER A 65 -11.17 -12.80 2.33
C SER A 65 -10.07 -13.29 3.28
N VAL A 66 -8.81 -12.91 3.02
CA VAL A 66 -7.66 -13.24 3.85
C VAL A 66 -7.78 -12.62 5.25
N SER A 67 -7.63 -13.45 6.27
CA SER A 67 -7.68 -13.01 7.66
C SER A 67 -6.50 -12.07 8.01
N PRO A 68 -6.68 -11.04 8.87
CA PRO A 68 -7.92 -10.69 9.57
C PRO A 68 -8.96 -10.04 8.67
N ASN A 69 -10.24 -10.18 9.03
CA ASN A 69 -11.29 -9.33 8.49
C ASN A 69 -11.18 -7.93 9.10
N LEU A 70 -11.13 -6.90 8.26
CA LEU A 70 -11.06 -5.49 8.65
C LEU A 70 -12.34 -4.72 8.27
N THR A 71 -13.44 -5.42 7.97
CA THR A 71 -14.74 -4.77 7.76
C THR A 71 -15.35 -4.34 9.09
N GLY A 72 -15.48 -3.03 9.28
CA GLY A 72 -16.18 -2.43 10.41
C GLY A 72 -15.29 -2.13 11.62
N TYR A 73 -15.73 -1.16 12.42
CA TYR A 73 -14.94 -0.58 13.51
C TYR A 73 -14.41 -1.62 14.50
N THR A 74 -15.27 -2.49 15.03
CA THR A 74 -14.89 -3.44 16.10
C THR A 74 -13.74 -4.36 15.68
N ALA A 75 -13.75 -4.83 14.44
CA ALA A 75 -12.71 -5.71 13.93
C ALA A 75 -11.38 -4.97 13.74
N VAL A 76 -11.44 -3.73 13.23
CA VAL A 76 -10.26 -2.86 13.08
C VAL A 76 -9.69 -2.47 14.45
N LYS A 77 -10.55 -2.08 15.39
CA LYS A 77 -10.17 -1.73 16.77
C LYS A 77 -9.44 -2.87 17.45
N ALA A 78 -9.93 -4.10 17.30
CA ALA A 78 -9.23 -5.27 17.84
C ALA A 78 -7.81 -5.42 17.26
N GLN A 79 -7.60 -5.17 15.96
CA GLN A 79 -6.25 -5.24 15.39
C GLN A 79 -5.38 -4.03 15.77
N ALA A 80 -5.99 -2.85 15.93
CA ALA A 80 -5.32 -1.64 16.40
C ALA A 80 -4.80 -1.83 17.84
N ASP A 81 -5.64 -2.34 18.73
CA ASP A 81 -5.30 -2.59 20.14
C ASP A 81 -4.22 -3.66 20.31
N ASN A 82 -4.23 -4.66 19.42
CA ASN A 82 -3.17 -5.66 19.35
C ASN A 82 -1.88 -5.14 18.67
N GLY A 83 -1.79 -3.85 18.33
CA GLY A 83 -0.62 -3.22 17.70
C GLY A 83 -0.38 -3.65 16.25
N ARG A 84 -1.24 -4.49 15.66
CA ARG A 84 -1.01 -5.08 14.34
C ARG A 84 -1.16 -4.08 13.22
N ILE A 85 -2.12 -3.15 13.32
CA ILE A 85 -2.28 -2.10 12.31
C ILE A 85 -1.02 -1.24 12.24
N ARG A 86 -0.49 -0.78 13.38
CA ARG A 86 0.79 -0.05 13.44
C ARG A 86 1.93 -0.86 12.85
N SER A 87 2.15 -2.07 13.37
CA SER A 87 3.27 -2.92 12.98
C SER A 87 3.30 -3.19 11.48
N ARG A 88 2.14 -3.49 10.86
CA ARG A 88 2.08 -3.87 9.45
C ARG A 88 1.95 -2.69 8.51
N ALA A 89 1.14 -1.68 8.85
CA ALA A 89 0.81 -0.60 7.93
C ALA A 89 1.76 0.61 8.02
N ILE A 90 2.42 0.79 9.17
CA ILE A 90 3.32 1.93 9.41
C ILE A 90 4.76 1.44 9.48
N ASP A 91 5.04 0.51 10.39
CA ASP A 91 6.42 0.09 10.69
C ASP A 91 6.97 -0.94 9.68
N GLY A 92 6.07 -1.65 8.99
CA GLY A 92 6.44 -2.65 8.00
C GLY A 92 6.98 -3.96 8.56
N ILE A 93 6.64 -4.31 9.80
CA ILE A 93 7.16 -5.47 10.55
C ILE A 93 6.06 -6.53 10.74
N PRO A 94 6.27 -7.82 10.41
CA PRO A 94 7.45 -8.38 9.73
C PRO A 94 7.48 -8.09 8.22
N SER A 95 6.37 -7.58 7.67
CA SER A 95 6.29 -7.11 6.29
C SER A 95 5.28 -5.98 6.20
N ILE A 96 5.51 -5.05 5.26
CA ILE A 96 4.59 -3.95 4.97
C ILE A 96 3.25 -4.48 4.45
N MET A 97 2.19 -3.83 4.89
CA MET A 97 0.85 -3.94 4.33
C MET A 97 0.32 -2.52 4.05
N PRO A 98 -0.44 -2.29 2.97
CA PRO A 98 -0.87 -3.27 1.98
C PRO A 98 0.29 -3.84 1.15
N ALA A 99 0.08 -5.00 0.51
CA ALA A 99 1.11 -5.64 -0.32
C ALA A 99 1.50 -4.81 -1.55
N SER A 100 0.66 -3.84 -1.95
CA SER A 100 0.95 -2.87 -3.01
C SER A 100 2.04 -1.86 -2.63
N GLY A 101 2.46 -1.82 -1.36
CA GLY A 101 3.50 -0.92 -0.88
C GLY A 101 3.03 -0.04 0.27
N LYS A 102 3.92 0.86 0.69
CA LYS A 102 3.70 1.79 1.80
C LYS A 102 2.55 2.74 1.49
N LEU A 103 1.75 3.05 2.51
CA LEU A 103 0.68 4.03 2.40
C LEU A 103 1.24 5.44 2.10
N PRO A 104 0.46 6.30 1.44
CA PRO A 104 0.79 7.72 1.28
C PRO A 104 1.10 8.39 2.63
N ALA A 105 1.94 9.43 2.61
CA ALA A 105 2.38 10.10 3.84
C ALA A 105 1.21 10.63 4.70
N CYS A 106 0.19 11.24 4.10
CA CYS A 106 -1.00 11.68 4.84
C CYS A 106 -1.82 10.54 5.43
N ASP A 107 -1.98 9.44 4.69
CA ASP A 107 -2.70 8.26 5.16
C ASP A 107 -1.99 7.66 6.39
N ILE A 108 -0.65 7.61 6.37
CA ILE A 108 0.15 7.20 7.53
C ILE A 108 -0.02 8.16 8.69
N ALA A 109 0.03 9.48 8.44
CA ALA A 109 -0.09 10.49 9.48
C ALA A 109 -1.46 10.44 10.18
N ASN A 110 -2.55 10.32 9.42
CA ASN A 110 -3.90 10.19 9.96
C ASN A 110 -4.05 8.89 10.74
N LEU A 111 -3.57 7.77 10.19
CA LEU A 111 -3.62 6.47 10.86
C LEU A 111 -2.81 6.48 12.16
N ASP A 112 -1.60 7.07 12.15
CA ASP A 112 -0.76 7.22 13.35
C ASP A 112 -1.45 8.04 14.43
N ALA A 113 -1.99 9.20 14.07
CA ALA A 113 -2.70 10.10 14.97
C ALA A 113 -3.91 9.41 15.63
N TRP A 114 -4.74 8.73 14.83
CA TRP A 114 -5.90 8.00 15.34
C TRP A 114 -5.51 6.83 16.26
N LEU A 115 -4.47 6.07 15.90
CA LEU A 115 -3.96 4.98 16.76
C LEU A 115 -3.42 5.53 18.09
N ARG A 116 -2.69 6.65 18.07
CA ARG A 116 -2.17 7.31 19.27
C ARG A 116 -3.28 7.89 20.16
N ALA A 117 -4.39 8.30 19.56
CA ALA A 117 -5.59 8.72 20.29
C ALA A 117 -6.39 7.53 20.89
N GLY A 118 -5.90 6.30 20.78
CA GLY A 118 -6.57 5.11 21.31
C GLY A 118 -7.63 4.52 20.38
N ALA A 119 -7.56 4.84 19.09
CA ALA A 119 -8.48 4.36 18.05
C ALA A 119 -9.97 4.62 18.37
N PRO A 120 -10.37 5.88 18.66
CA PRO A 120 -11.75 6.21 19.03
C PRO A 120 -12.76 5.90 17.90
N ASN A 121 -14.00 5.59 18.29
CA ASN A 121 -15.14 5.47 17.38
C ASN A 121 -15.92 6.79 17.35
N ASN A 122 -15.44 7.75 16.57
CA ASN A 122 -15.97 9.11 16.49
C ASN A 122 -16.25 9.56 15.04
#